data_AF-A0A962SHH7-F1
#
_entry.id   AF-A0A962SHH7-F1
#
_cell.length_a   1.000
_cell.length_b   1.000
_cell.length_c   1.000
_cell.angle_alpha   90.00
_cell.angle_beta   90.00
_cell.angle_gamma   90.00
#
_symmetry.space_group_name_H-M   'P 1'
#
loop_
_entity.id
_entity.type
_entity.pdbx_description
1 polymer ?
#
loop_
_entity_poly.entity_id
_entity_poly.type
_entity_poly.pdbx_seq_one_letter_code
_entity_poly.pdbx_strand_id
1 'polypeptide(L)'
;MTKIKTLAAAVAIASISGFANADAPGAPSVYDSGPMSPALNTTNLSDQERAAFAALEAVMQATEGRIHSAGCPSVSLPLKVYSDALTSPVIGNASMGQSPNSIAFNVTGEAANYRGQKFNIAQNGNGYINGTAVNAYAGQMIFNSANNMMVGDMTALQVMSINWTIDDYTGKVIKDFYMGTGQGAGEVPDSHIVYDWGLQALLKKGYPVEKYWQRSKTQRSNGVQGKTVFVKDRLVGVVPCRITIALAGLNQVGVFQQSGTLTIAPAPVVPSTPVAEFTF
;
A
#
# COMPACT_ATOMS: atom_id res chain seq x y z
N MET A 1 17.19 -63.38 16.13
CA MET A 1 16.78 -62.34 17.10
C MET A 1 17.44 -61.03 16.71
N THR A 2 16.71 -60.20 15.97
CA THR A 2 17.21 -59.02 15.26
C THR A 2 16.79 -57.78 16.06
N LYS A 3 17.76 -57.05 16.63
CA LYS A 3 17.47 -55.84 17.42
C LYS A 3 17.33 -54.65 16.48
N ILE A 4 16.11 -54.16 16.31
CA ILE A 4 15.80 -52.87 15.69
C ILE A 4 16.29 -51.77 16.64
N LYS A 5 17.27 -50.96 16.21
CA LYS A 5 17.67 -49.72 16.88
C LYS A 5 16.97 -48.57 16.18
N THR A 6 15.95 -48.02 16.83
CA THR A 6 15.32 -46.74 16.52
C THR A 6 16.36 -45.63 16.69
N LEU A 7 16.86 -45.09 15.57
CA LEU A 7 17.63 -43.85 15.58
C LEU A 7 16.62 -42.70 15.50
N ALA A 8 16.35 -42.08 16.65
CA ALA A 8 15.58 -40.86 16.70
C ALA A 8 16.37 -39.75 16.00
N ALA A 9 15.77 -39.15 14.97
CA ALA A 9 16.23 -37.90 14.40
C ALA A 9 16.10 -36.82 15.48
N ALA A 10 17.19 -36.54 16.18
CA ALA A 10 17.33 -35.37 17.03
C ALA A 10 17.33 -34.14 16.11
N VAL A 11 16.14 -33.61 15.98
CA VAL A 11 15.79 -32.30 15.43
C VAL A 11 16.81 -31.25 15.88
N ALA A 12 17.56 -30.72 14.92
CA ALA A 12 18.35 -29.52 15.07
C ALA A 12 17.41 -28.29 15.16
N ILE A 13 16.71 -28.16 16.29
CA ILE A 13 16.17 -26.88 16.77
C ILE A 13 17.24 -26.33 17.71
N ALA A 14 18.27 -25.71 17.15
CA ALA A 14 19.33 -25.05 17.90
C ALA A 14 19.73 -23.72 17.25
N SER A 15 18.77 -22.98 16.69
CA SER A 15 19.03 -21.65 16.12
C SER A 15 17.91 -20.61 16.29
N ILE A 16 16.93 -20.83 17.18
CA ILE A 16 15.83 -19.86 17.38
C ILE A 16 16.04 -18.97 18.62
N SER A 17 17.04 -19.23 19.46
CA SER A 17 17.27 -18.47 20.70
C SER A 17 18.02 -17.13 20.53
N GLY A 18 18.24 -16.66 19.30
CA GLY A 18 18.92 -15.39 19.03
C GLY A 18 18.03 -14.13 18.96
N PHE A 19 16.70 -14.26 18.96
CA PHE A 19 15.79 -13.11 18.75
C PHE A 19 15.17 -12.54 20.03
N ALA A 20 15.60 -13.00 21.21
CA ALA A 20 15.00 -12.60 22.49
C ALA A 20 15.34 -11.16 22.96
N ASN A 21 16.18 -10.42 22.24
CA ASN A 21 16.54 -9.03 22.55
C ASN A 21 16.38 -8.07 21.35
N ALA A 22 15.56 -8.42 20.36
CA ALA A 22 15.11 -7.41 19.42
C ALA A 22 13.99 -6.62 20.10
N ASP A 23 14.34 -5.47 20.70
CA ASP A 23 13.36 -4.43 20.94
C ASP A 23 12.58 -4.28 19.64
N ALA A 24 11.28 -4.57 19.68
CA ALA A 24 10.41 -4.32 18.53
C ALA A 24 10.69 -2.88 18.12
N PRO A 25 11.03 -2.61 16.83
CA PRO A 25 11.29 -1.25 16.39
C PRO A 25 10.14 -0.39 16.89
N GLY A 26 10.46 0.59 17.74
CA GLY A 26 9.45 1.49 18.27
C GLY A 26 8.66 2.04 17.10
N ALA A 27 7.33 2.12 17.24
CA ALA A 27 6.53 2.89 16.30
C ALA A 27 7.25 4.24 16.12
N PRO A 28 7.49 4.69 14.88
CA PRO A 28 8.08 6.01 14.68
C PRO A 28 7.21 6.98 15.47
N SER A 29 7.84 7.77 16.33
CA SER A 29 7.14 8.77 17.12
C SER A 29 6.32 9.60 16.16
N VAL A 30 5.00 9.67 16.40
CA VAL A 30 4.11 10.58 15.66
C VAL A 30 4.62 12.03 15.76
N TYR A 31 5.54 12.29 16.69
CA TYR A 31 6.14 13.58 17.04
C TYR A 31 7.60 13.74 16.58
N ASP A 32 8.27 12.71 16.04
CA ASP A 32 9.64 12.86 15.52
C ASP A 32 9.56 13.41 14.09
N SER A 33 9.37 14.72 13.99
CA SER A 33 9.23 15.45 12.72
C SER A 33 8.19 14.83 11.76
N GLY A 34 7.08 14.35 12.32
CA GLY A 34 5.85 14.12 11.56
C GLY A 34 5.34 15.44 10.96
N PRO A 35 4.52 15.39 9.88
CA PRO A 35 3.88 16.58 9.36
C PRO A 35 3.16 17.32 10.50
N MET A 36 3.23 18.66 10.52
CA MET A 36 2.52 19.45 11.53
C MET A 36 1.07 18.97 11.61
N SER A 37 0.58 18.79 12.84
CA SER A 37 -0.85 18.58 13.11
C SER A 37 -1.64 19.59 12.28
N PRO A 38 -2.65 19.17 11.49
CA PRO A 38 -3.19 19.95 10.39
C PRO A 38 -3.59 21.34 10.86
N ALA A 39 -2.80 22.35 10.48
CA ALA A 39 -3.11 23.75 10.78
C ALA A 39 -4.35 24.23 10.00
N LEU A 40 -4.72 23.52 8.92
CA LEU A 40 -5.87 23.80 8.07
C LEU A 40 -6.52 22.47 7.61
N ASN A 41 -7.81 22.33 7.89
CA ASN A 41 -8.58 21.08 7.95
C ASN A 41 -8.85 20.36 6.60
N THR A 42 -8.22 20.71 5.49
CA THR A 42 -8.47 20.07 4.20
C THR A 42 -7.20 19.97 3.36
N THR A 43 -6.80 18.75 3.01
CA THR A 43 -5.77 18.46 1.98
C THR A 43 -6.24 18.79 0.57
N ASN A 44 -7.55 19.06 0.44
CA ASN A 44 -8.23 19.36 -0.80
C ASN A 44 -7.84 18.37 -1.91
N LEU A 45 -7.81 17.07 -1.57
CA LEU A 45 -7.62 16.02 -2.57
C LEU A 45 -8.71 16.17 -3.61
N SER A 46 -8.34 16.17 -4.87
CA SER A 46 -9.30 16.13 -5.97
C SER A 46 -9.90 14.72 -6.11
N ASP A 47 -11.05 14.61 -6.77
CA ASP A 47 -11.73 13.32 -6.96
C ASP A 47 -10.84 12.31 -7.70
N GLN A 48 -10.10 12.75 -8.71
CA GLN A 48 -9.14 11.92 -9.43
C GLN A 48 -7.98 11.46 -8.53
N GLU A 49 -7.46 12.32 -7.62
CA GLU A 49 -6.43 11.91 -6.65
C GLU A 49 -6.99 10.85 -5.69
N ARG A 50 -8.22 11.04 -5.19
CA ARG A 50 -8.88 10.06 -4.31
C ARG A 50 -9.06 8.71 -5.02
N ALA A 51 -9.49 8.72 -6.28
CA ALA A 51 -9.60 7.50 -7.09
C ALA A 51 -8.23 6.84 -7.33
N ALA A 52 -7.20 7.62 -7.64
CA ALA A 52 -5.84 7.11 -7.86
C ALA A 52 -5.23 6.51 -6.58
N PHE A 53 -5.40 7.18 -5.43
CA PHE A 53 -4.94 6.66 -4.15
C PHE A 53 -5.69 5.42 -3.71
N ALA A 54 -6.99 5.31 -4.02
CA ALA A 54 -7.75 4.08 -3.83
C ALA A 54 -7.23 2.94 -4.73
N ALA A 55 -6.90 3.22 -6.00
CA ALA A 55 -6.32 2.25 -6.92
C ALA A 55 -4.93 1.76 -6.47
N LEU A 56 -4.08 2.70 -6.03
CA LEU A 56 -2.75 2.41 -5.48
C LEU A 56 -2.83 1.56 -4.22
N GLU A 57 -3.83 1.81 -3.38
CA GLU A 57 -4.09 0.99 -2.20
C GLU A 57 -4.39 -0.45 -2.60
N ALA A 58 -5.25 -0.67 -3.60
CA ALA A 58 -5.55 -2.01 -4.10
C ALA A 58 -4.31 -2.76 -4.62
N VAL A 59 -3.45 -2.06 -5.38
CA VAL A 59 -2.16 -2.60 -5.83
C VAL A 59 -1.31 -3.03 -4.63
N MET A 60 -1.23 -2.19 -3.60
CA MET A 60 -0.49 -2.52 -2.39
C MET A 60 -1.09 -3.72 -1.65
N GLN A 61 -2.41 -3.75 -1.39
CA GLN A 61 -3.04 -4.86 -0.65
C GLN A 61 -2.90 -6.20 -1.40
N ALA A 62 -3.04 -6.20 -2.73
CA ALA A 62 -2.82 -7.40 -3.53
C ALA A 62 -1.36 -7.88 -3.46
N THR A 63 -0.42 -6.93 -3.44
CA THR A 63 1.01 -7.22 -3.27
C THR A 63 1.31 -7.80 -1.89
N GLU A 64 0.67 -7.31 -0.84
CA GLU A 64 0.78 -7.88 0.52
C GLU A 64 0.26 -9.32 0.57
N GLY A 65 -0.91 -9.60 -0.02
CA GLY A 65 -1.41 -10.97 -0.11
C GLY A 65 -0.45 -11.89 -0.86
N ARG A 66 0.18 -11.40 -1.92
CA ARG A 66 1.27 -12.12 -2.61
C ARG A 66 2.48 -12.34 -1.71
N ILE A 67 2.89 -11.34 -0.92
CA ILE A 67 4.02 -11.46 0.01
C ILE A 67 3.74 -12.49 1.10
N HIS A 68 2.53 -12.49 1.63
CA HIS A 68 2.09 -13.49 2.59
C HIS A 68 2.14 -14.90 1.98
N SER A 69 1.55 -15.06 0.78
CA SER A 69 1.43 -16.35 0.11
C SER A 69 2.74 -16.90 -0.46
N ALA A 70 3.68 -16.05 -0.89
CA ALA A 70 4.86 -16.46 -1.66
C ALA A 70 6.18 -15.81 -1.17
N GLY A 71 6.19 -15.26 0.04
CA GLY A 71 7.36 -14.63 0.64
C GLY A 71 7.70 -13.25 0.05
N CYS A 72 8.87 -12.72 0.43
CA CYS A 72 9.33 -11.39 0.01
C CYS A 72 10.57 -11.46 -0.90
N PRO A 73 10.46 -11.90 -2.16
CA PRO A 73 11.56 -11.84 -3.11
C PRO A 73 11.77 -10.40 -3.60
N SER A 74 13.02 -10.10 -3.99
CA SER A 74 13.32 -8.86 -4.72
C SER A 74 12.68 -8.89 -6.11
N VAL A 75 11.77 -7.96 -6.39
CA VAL A 75 11.00 -7.89 -7.63
C VAL A 75 10.78 -6.44 -8.01
N SER A 76 10.83 -6.11 -9.30
CA SER A 76 10.36 -4.83 -9.83
C SER A 76 9.37 -5.07 -10.97
N LEU A 77 8.18 -4.46 -10.88
CA LEU A 77 7.09 -4.58 -11.85
C LEU A 77 6.71 -3.20 -12.36
N PRO A 78 6.49 -3.01 -13.67
CA PRO A 78 5.95 -1.75 -14.16
C PRO A 78 4.55 -1.52 -13.60
N LEU A 79 4.22 -0.28 -13.30
CA LEU A 79 2.94 0.14 -12.74
C LEU A 79 2.44 1.37 -13.49
N LYS A 80 1.14 1.37 -13.81
CA LYS A 80 0.43 2.51 -14.40
C LYS A 80 -0.82 2.77 -13.58
N VAL A 81 -1.10 4.03 -13.32
CA VAL A 81 -2.30 4.49 -12.63
C VAL A 81 -2.91 5.63 -13.42
N TYR A 82 -4.21 5.55 -13.63
CA TYR A 82 -4.98 6.57 -14.30
C TYR A 82 -6.28 6.81 -13.53
N SER A 83 -6.71 8.05 -13.46
CA SER A 83 -8.07 8.42 -13.11
C SER A 83 -8.41 9.76 -13.74
N ASP A 84 -9.67 9.90 -14.13
CA ASP A 84 -10.22 11.16 -14.59
C ASP A 84 -11.50 11.50 -13.84
N ALA A 85 -11.68 12.80 -13.64
CA ALA A 85 -12.90 13.38 -13.08
C ALA A 85 -13.67 14.15 -14.17
N LEU A 86 -13.38 13.87 -15.44
CA LEU A 86 -14.09 14.46 -16.57
C LEU A 86 -15.43 13.76 -16.82
N THR A 87 -15.56 12.52 -16.34
CA THR A 87 -16.83 11.80 -16.30
C THR A 87 -17.39 11.72 -14.88
N SER A 88 -18.72 11.70 -14.76
CA SER A 88 -19.42 11.39 -13.51
C SER A 88 -20.18 10.07 -13.68
N PRO A 89 -19.92 9.03 -12.86
CA PRO A 89 -18.99 9.01 -11.73
C PRO A 89 -17.51 9.11 -12.15
N VAL A 90 -16.65 9.49 -11.21
CA VAL A 90 -15.19 9.47 -11.37
C VAL A 90 -14.73 8.04 -11.59
N ILE A 91 -13.88 7.83 -12.59
CA ILE A 91 -13.37 6.50 -12.95
C ILE A 91 -11.85 6.52 -12.82
N GLY A 92 -11.31 5.42 -12.34
CA GLY A 92 -9.88 5.17 -12.32
C GLY A 92 -9.54 3.72 -12.62
N ASN A 93 -8.26 3.48 -12.90
CA ASN A 93 -7.70 2.17 -13.06
C ASN A 93 -6.24 2.15 -12.63
N ALA A 94 -5.78 0.99 -12.17
CA ALA A 94 -4.38 0.70 -12.00
C ALA A 94 -4.04 -0.61 -12.68
N SER A 95 -2.86 -0.72 -13.28
CA SER A 95 -2.35 -1.98 -13.82
C SER A 95 -0.88 -2.15 -13.50
N MET A 96 -0.51 -3.38 -13.14
CA MET A 96 0.83 -3.74 -12.74
C MET A 96 1.30 -4.97 -13.52
N GLY A 97 2.59 -5.02 -13.82
CA GLY A 97 3.23 -6.13 -14.53
C GLY A 97 3.10 -6.04 -16.04
N GLN A 98 3.48 -7.12 -16.72
CA GLN A 98 3.35 -7.27 -18.16
C GLN A 98 2.70 -8.61 -18.47
N SER A 99 1.81 -8.65 -19.46
CA SER A 99 1.15 -9.88 -19.88
C SER A 99 2.18 -10.98 -20.18
N PRO A 100 2.00 -12.22 -19.68
CA PRO A 100 0.84 -12.73 -18.94
C PRO A 100 0.86 -12.51 -17.42
N ASN A 101 1.98 -12.01 -16.88
CA ASN A 101 2.19 -11.75 -15.44
C ASN A 101 1.75 -10.34 -15.04
N SER A 102 0.46 -10.04 -15.24
CA SER A 102 -0.12 -8.73 -14.94
C SER A 102 -1.41 -8.83 -14.16
N ILE A 103 -1.76 -7.75 -13.48
CA ILE A 103 -3.03 -7.54 -12.79
C ILE A 103 -3.53 -6.13 -13.07
N ALA A 104 -4.85 -5.96 -13.14
CA ALA A 104 -5.47 -4.66 -13.31
C ALA A 104 -6.69 -4.50 -12.39
N PHE A 105 -6.94 -3.27 -11.98
CA PHE A 105 -8.02 -2.87 -11.10
C PHE A 105 -8.79 -1.72 -11.73
N ASN A 106 -10.11 -1.75 -11.61
CA ASN A 106 -11.00 -0.63 -11.90
C ASN A 106 -11.47 0.00 -10.60
N VAL A 107 -11.61 1.32 -10.61
CA VAL A 107 -12.09 2.13 -9.50
C VAL A 107 -13.27 2.97 -10.00
N THR A 108 -14.36 2.95 -9.25
CA THR A 108 -15.54 3.77 -9.51
C THR A 108 -15.89 4.57 -8.27
N GLY A 109 -15.88 5.90 -8.39
CA GLY A 109 -16.30 6.80 -7.33
C GLY A 109 -17.82 6.92 -7.25
N GLU A 110 -18.35 7.07 -6.04
CA GLU A 110 -19.74 7.45 -5.82
C GLU A 110 -19.86 8.95 -5.61
N ALA A 111 -21.09 9.47 -5.66
CA ALA A 111 -21.36 10.84 -5.27
C ALA A 111 -20.95 11.06 -3.80
N ALA A 112 -20.28 12.17 -3.52
CA ALA A 112 -19.95 12.55 -2.16
C ALA A 112 -21.23 12.81 -1.34
N ASN A 113 -21.20 12.47 -0.07
CA ASN A 113 -22.26 12.73 0.89
C ASN A 113 -21.69 13.33 2.19
N TYR A 114 -22.53 13.54 3.20
CA TYR A 114 -22.12 14.16 4.47
C TYR A 114 -21.03 13.38 5.23
N ARG A 115 -20.88 12.07 4.98
CA ARG A 115 -19.83 11.23 5.57
C ARG A 115 -18.54 11.21 4.74
N GLY A 116 -18.58 11.75 3.53
CA GLY A 116 -17.46 11.79 2.59
C GLY A 116 -17.76 11.06 1.27
N GLN A 117 -16.73 10.51 0.63
CA GLN A 117 -16.85 9.87 -0.69
C GLN A 117 -16.32 8.45 -0.66
N LYS A 118 -17.04 7.56 -1.34
CA LYS A 118 -16.75 6.14 -1.43
C LYS A 118 -16.25 5.78 -2.82
N PHE A 119 -15.23 4.93 -2.88
CA PHE A 119 -14.69 4.36 -4.11
C PHE A 119 -14.76 2.85 -4.03
N ASN A 120 -15.44 2.24 -4.99
CA ASN A 120 -15.49 0.79 -5.14
C ASN A 120 -14.39 0.35 -6.09
N ILE A 121 -13.68 -0.72 -5.75
CA ILE A 121 -12.53 -1.21 -6.50
C ILE A 121 -12.76 -2.69 -6.82
N ALA A 122 -12.56 -3.07 -8.08
CA ALA A 122 -12.69 -4.44 -8.52
C ALA A 122 -11.52 -4.85 -9.41
N GLN A 123 -11.09 -6.11 -9.29
CA GLN A 123 -10.11 -6.69 -10.20
C GLN A 123 -10.71 -6.93 -11.59
N ASN A 124 -9.93 -6.68 -12.63
CA ASN A 124 -10.31 -7.00 -14.00
C ASN A 124 -9.87 -8.42 -14.37
N GLY A 125 -10.80 -9.37 -14.25
CA GLY A 125 -10.52 -10.79 -14.48
C GLY A 125 -9.46 -11.33 -13.51
N ASN A 126 -8.88 -12.48 -13.83
CA ASN A 126 -7.78 -13.06 -13.05
C ASN A 126 -6.46 -12.35 -13.39
N GLY A 127 -5.56 -12.24 -12.42
CA GLY A 127 -4.26 -11.60 -12.60
C GLY A 127 -3.14 -12.35 -11.91
N TYR A 128 -1.92 -11.89 -12.13
CA TYR A 128 -0.72 -12.45 -11.52
C TYR A 128 0.20 -11.34 -11.01
N ILE A 129 0.85 -11.61 -9.88
CA ILE A 129 1.89 -10.76 -9.30
C ILE A 129 3.14 -11.61 -9.13
N ASN A 130 4.10 -11.46 -10.06
CA ASN A 130 5.35 -12.22 -10.06
C ASN A 130 5.12 -13.74 -9.89
N GLY A 131 4.31 -14.34 -10.78
CA GLY A 131 3.99 -15.76 -10.80
C GLY A 131 2.94 -16.22 -9.79
N THR A 132 2.55 -15.39 -8.82
CA THR A 132 1.47 -15.71 -7.87
C THR A 132 0.14 -15.24 -8.42
N ALA A 133 -0.82 -16.15 -8.62
CA ALA A 133 -2.15 -15.74 -9.09
C ALA A 133 -2.91 -15.00 -8.00
N VAL A 134 -3.62 -13.97 -8.44
CA VAL A 134 -4.64 -13.25 -7.68
C VAL A 134 -5.93 -13.46 -8.43
N ASN A 135 -6.85 -14.22 -7.84
CA ASN A 135 -8.08 -14.65 -8.52
C ASN A 135 -9.18 -13.61 -8.42
N ALA A 136 -9.22 -12.89 -7.31
CA ALA A 136 -10.21 -11.85 -7.09
C ALA A 136 -9.70 -10.81 -6.12
N TYR A 137 -10.10 -9.57 -6.36
CA TYR A 137 -9.99 -8.47 -5.44
C TYR A 137 -11.26 -7.64 -5.54
N ALA A 138 -11.88 -7.36 -4.39
CA ALA A 138 -13.02 -6.46 -4.27
C ALA A 138 -12.84 -5.64 -3.00
N GLY A 139 -12.71 -4.33 -3.15
CA GLY A 139 -12.42 -3.41 -2.05
C GLY A 139 -13.26 -2.16 -2.09
N GLN A 140 -13.33 -1.50 -0.95
CA GLN A 140 -13.97 -0.21 -0.82
C GLN A 140 -13.08 0.72 -0.02
N MET A 141 -12.85 1.92 -0.55
CA MET A 141 -12.09 2.97 0.12
C MET A 141 -13.01 4.17 0.35
N ILE A 142 -13.07 4.65 1.58
CA ILE A 142 -13.91 5.76 2.00
C ILE A 142 -13.01 6.89 2.45
N PHE A 143 -13.13 8.03 1.79
CA PHE A 143 -12.56 9.29 2.25
C PHE A 143 -13.59 10.01 3.10
N ASN A 144 -13.17 10.58 4.23
CA ASN A 144 -14.07 11.38 5.05
C ASN A 144 -14.41 12.73 4.38
N SER A 145 -15.42 13.44 4.89
CA SER A 145 -15.86 14.72 4.32
C SER A 145 -14.81 15.84 4.38
N ALA A 146 -13.84 15.74 5.28
CA ALA A 146 -12.69 16.65 5.37
C ALA A 146 -11.57 16.32 4.37
N ASN A 147 -11.66 15.18 3.65
CA ASN A 147 -10.65 14.65 2.73
C ASN A 147 -9.27 14.38 3.34
N ASN A 148 -9.16 14.34 4.66
CA ASN A 148 -7.90 14.15 5.37
C ASN A 148 -7.72 12.73 5.92
N MET A 149 -8.70 11.84 5.75
CA MET A 149 -8.59 10.44 6.16
C MET A 149 -9.20 9.53 5.09
N MET A 150 -8.55 8.41 4.82
CA MET A 150 -9.07 7.29 4.04
C MET A 150 -9.10 6.01 4.87
N VAL A 151 -10.23 5.33 4.83
CA VAL A 151 -10.44 4.03 5.46
C VAL A 151 -10.86 3.03 4.40
N GLY A 152 -10.20 1.87 4.38
CA GLY A 152 -10.66 0.70 3.65
C GLY A 152 -11.04 -0.39 4.63
N ASP A 153 -12.33 -0.67 4.75
CA ASP A 153 -12.82 -1.73 5.61
C ASP A 153 -13.30 -2.92 4.75
N MET A 154 -12.82 -4.11 5.09
CA MET A 154 -13.23 -5.37 4.49
C MET A 154 -12.97 -5.52 2.98
N THR A 155 -11.74 -5.26 2.56
CA THR A 155 -11.33 -5.61 1.19
C THR A 155 -11.13 -7.12 1.05
N ALA A 156 -11.93 -7.78 0.24
CA ALA A 156 -11.80 -9.21 -0.05
C ALA A 156 -10.71 -9.44 -1.10
N LEU A 157 -9.81 -10.37 -0.82
CA LEU A 157 -8.65 -10.70 -1.66
C LEU A 157 -8.44 -12.21 -1.71
N GLN A 158 -8.29 -12.77 -2.91
CA GLN A 158 -8.06 -14.19 -3.13
C GLN A 158 -6.71 -14.40 -3.83
N VAL A 159 -5.77 -15.05 -3.13
CA VAL A 159 -4.40 -15.24 -3.62
C VAL A 159 -4.02 -16.71 -3.54
N MET A 160 -3.34 -17.20 -4.57
CA MET A 160 -2.80 -18.56 -4.57
C MET A 160 -1.65 -18.70 -3.57
N SER A 161 -1.74 -19.68 -2.68
CA SER A 161 -0.72 -20.03 -1.70
C SER A 161 0.39 -20.91 -2.29
N ILE A 162 1.48 -21.11 -1.54
CA ILE A 162 2.54 -22.08 -1.89
C ILE A 162 2.04 -23.52 -2.09
N ASN A 163 0.87 -23.87 -1.53
CA ASN A 163 0.29 -25.21 -1.63
C ASN A 163 -0.67 -25.34 -2.83
N TRP A 164 -0.66 -24.37 -3.76
CA TRP A 164 -1.55 -24.33 -4.92
C TRP A 164 -3.04 -24.26 -4.57
N THR A 165 -3.36 -23.80 -3.36
CA THR A 165 -4.72 -23.53 -2.90
C THR A 165 -4.97 -22.04 -2.87
N ILE A 166 -6.19 -21.63 -3.20
CA ILE A 166 -6.60 -20.24 -3.02
C ILE A 166 -6.85 -20.00 -1.54
N ASP A 167 -6.21 -18.97 -1.00
CA ASP A 167 -6.46 -18.45 0.33
C ASP A 167 -7.25 -17.14 0.23
N ASP A 168 -8.25 -17.01 1.12
CA ASP A 168 -9.04 -15.80 1.28
C ASP A 168 -8.44 -14.91 2.37
N TYR A 169 -8.20 -13.65 1.99
CA TYR A 169 -7.71 -12.61 2.87
C TYR A 169 -8.70 -11.45 2.94
N THR A 170 -8.61 -10.71 4.04
CA THR A 170 -9.30 -9.44 4.22
C THR A 170 -8.29 -8.34 4.50
N GLY A 171 -8.25 -7.31 3.67
CA GLY A 171 -7.46 -6.10 3.89
C GLY A 171 -8.23 -5.07 4.73
N LYS A 172 -7.54 -4.46 5.69
CA LYS A 172 -8.03 -3.30 6.46
C LYS A 172 -6.96 -2.22 6.46
N VAL A 173 -7.33 -0.99 6.10
CA VAL A 173 -6.41 0.15 6.04
C VAL A 173 -7.05 1.39 6.65
N ILE A 174 -6.24 2.16 7.37
CA ILE A 174 -6.55 3.52 7.78
C ILE A 174 -5.33 4.38 7.53
N LYS A 175 -5.53 5.52 6.86
CA LYS A 175 -4.48 6.49 6.63
C LYS A 175 -5.01 7.91 6.67
N ASP A 176 -4.15 8.80 7.13
CA ASP A 176 -4.39 10.23 7.18
C ASP A 176 -3.52 10.94 6.15
N PHE A 177 -4.07 12.00 5.57
CA PHE A 177 -3.40 12.84 4.60
C PHE A 177 -3.06 14.19 5.21
N TYR A 178 -1.89 14.70 4.84
CA TYR A 178 -1.35 15.96 5.33
C TYR A 178 -0.85 16.78 4.15
N MET A 179 -1.00 18.11 4.21
CA MET A 179 -0.31 18.99 3.27
C MET A 179 1.15 19.13 3.68
N GLY A 180 2.02 19.34 2.70
CA GLY A 180 3.39 19.73 2.98
C GLY A 180 3.46 21.11 3.62
N THR A 181 4.46 21.31 4.47
CA THR A 181 4.81 22.63 4.99
C THR A 181 5.71 23.32 3.97
N GLY A 182 5.59 24.65 3.84
CA GLY A 182 6.69 25.45 3.29
C GLY A 182 7.99 25.19 4.09
N GLN A 183 9.14 25.48 3.49
CA GLN A 183 10.43 25.40 4.18
C GLN A 183 10.62 26.53 5.21
N GLY A 184 9.85 26.53 6.31
CA GLY A 184 10.04 27.50 7.39
C GLY A 184 8.98 27.45 8.50
N ALA A 185 9.37 27.84 9.71
CA ALA A 185 8.43 28.03 10.82
C ALA A 185 7.50 29.21 10.53
N GLY A 186 6.19 28.94 10.39
CA GLY A 186 5.18 29.95 10.05
C GLY A 186 4.84 30.06 8.56
N GLU A 187 5.36 29.17 7.71
CA GLU A 187 5.06 29.19 6.28
C GLU A 187 3.72 28.55 5.92
N VAL A 188 3.11 29.08 4.85
CA VAL A 188 1.85 28.58 4.26
C VAL A 188 2.06 27.14 3.77
N PRO A 189 1.08 26.23 3.98
CA PRO A 189 1.17 24.87 3.45
C PRO A 189 1.42 24.87 1.94
N ASP A 190 2.38 24.07 1.48
CA ASP A 190 2.59 23.83 0.05
C ASP A 190 1.47 22.92 -0.45
N SER A 191 0.49 23.53 -1.11
CA SER A 191 -0.67 22.84 -1.66
C SER A 191 -0.33 21.87 -2.80
N HIS A 192 0.92 21.86 -3.29
CA HIS A 192 1.37 20.91 -4.29
C HIS A 192 1.91 19.62 -3.68
N ILE A 193 2.25 19.60 -2.39
CA ILE A 193 2.79 18.42 -1.73
C ILE A 193 1.75 17.84 -0.78
N VAL A 194 1.48 16.56 -0.94
CA VAL A 194 0.61 15.77 -0.07
C VAL A 194 1.41 14.61 0.49
N TYR A 195 1.34 14.44 1.81
CA TYR A 195 1.85 13.28 2.51
C TYR A 195 0.70 12.40 2.96
N ASP A 196 0.90 11.09 3.03
CA ASP A 196 0.03 10.21 3.81
C ASP A 196 0.80 9.29 4.74
N TRP A 197 0.18 8.97 5.87
CA TRP A 197 0.68 8.06 6.88
C TRP A 197 -0.46 7.18 7.36
N GLY A 198 -0.18 5.90 7.56
CA GLY A 198 -1.22 4.97 7.96
C GLY A 198 -0.73 3.61 8.39
N LEU A 199 -1.71 2.80 8.80
CA LEU A 199 -1.52 1.40 9.16
C LEU A 199 -2.43 0.52 8.32
N GLN A 200 -1.90 -0.63 7.96
CA GLN A 200 -2.64 -1.66 7.27
C GLN A 200 -2.46 -3.02 7.95
N ALA A 201 -3.53 -3.82 7.95
CA ALA A 201 -3.50 -5.22 8.32
C ALA A 201 -4.06 -6.09 7.20
N LEU A 202 -3.41 -7.23 6.98
CA LEU A 202 -3.92 -8.34 6.20
C LEU A 202 -4.43 -9.41 7.17
N LEU A 203 -5.67 -9.85 6.99
CA LEU A 203 -6.34 -10.80 7.86
C LEU A 203 -6.62 -12.10 7.10
N LYS A 204 -6.51 -13.24 7.77
CA LYS A 204 -6.95 -14.56 7.27
C LYS A 204 -7.97 -15.12 8.25
N LYS A 205 -9.19 -15.40 7.76
CA LYS A 205 -10.31 -15.85 8.60
C LYS A 205 -10.58 -14.93 9.82
N GLY A 206 -10.42 -13.62 9.64
CA GLY A 206 -10.60 -12.61 10.69
C GLY A 206 -9.42 -12.43 11.65
N TYR A 207 -8.35 -13.22 11.53
CA TYR A 207 -7.15 -13.05 12.35
C TYR A 207 -6.08 -12.26 11.59
N PRO A 208 -5.45 -11.25 12.21
CA PRO A 208 -4.37 -10.50 11.56
C PRO A 208 -3.16 -11.41 11.36
N VAL A 209 -2.76 -11.62 10.10
CA VAL A 209 -1.59 -12.41 9.72
C VAL A 209 -0.39 -11.54 9.41
N GLU A 210 -0.62 -10.33 8.90
CA GLU A 210 0.43 -9.35 8.62
C GLU A 210 -0.03 -7.94 8.95
N LYS A 211 0.95 -7.09 9.28
CA LYS A 211 0.74 -5.66 9.53
C LYS A 211 1.81 -4.86 8.81
N TYR A 212 1.43 -3.70 8.30
CA TYR A 212 2.29 -2.80 7.55
C TYR A 212 2.16 -1.37 8.08
N TRP A 213 3.30 -0.68 8.23
CA TRP A 213 3.31 0.79 8.27
C TRP A 213 3.30 1.29 6.83
N GLN A 214 2.55 2.35 6.56
CA GLN A 214 2.48 3.00 5.27
C GLN A 214 2.87 4.47 5.38
N ARG A 215 3.61 4.93 4.36
CA ARG A 215 3.96 6.33 4.14
C ARG A 215 3.87 6.65 2.66
N SER A 216 3.42 7.84 2.31
CA SER A 216 3.52 8.34 0.94
C SER A 216 3.89 9.81 0.88
N LYS A 217 4.44 10.20 -0.27
CA LYS A 217 4.65 11.59 -0.66
C LYS A 217 4.23 11.74 -2.12
N THR A 218 3.33 12.69 -2.38
CA THR A 218 2.83 13.02 -3.70
C THR A 218 3.06 14.50 -3.98
N GLN A 219 3.58 14.80 -5.15
CA GLN A 219 3.70 16.13 -5.73
C GLN A 219 2.73 16.27 -6.89
N ARG A 220 1.88 17.29 -6.82
CA ARG A 220 1.01 17.75 -7.89
C ARG A 220 1.84 18.47 -8.96
N SER A 221 1.31 18.48 -10.18
CA SER A 221 1.94 19.15 -11.31
C SER A 221 1.79 20.65 -11.13
N ASN A 222 2.91 21.38 -11.11
CA ASN A 222 2.96 22.84 -10.95
C ASN A 222 3.86 23.49 -12.02
N GLY A 223 3.80 22.97 -13.25
CA GLY A 223 4.73 23.29 -14.33
C GLY A 223 5.84 22.25 -14.51
N VAL A 224 6.01 21.33 -13.55
CA VAL A 224 6.79 20.09 -13.69
C VAL A 224 5.89 18.86 -13.61
N GLN A 225 6.43 17.70 -13.98
CA GLN A 225 5.74 16.42 -13.82
C GLN A 225 5.46 16.14 -12.34
N GLY A 226 4.23 15.74 -12.03
CA GLY A 226 3.88 15.22 -10.73
C GLY A 226 4.61 13.91 -10.44
N LYS A 227 4.88 13.66 -9.15
CA LYS A 227 5.59 12.48 -8.66
C LYS A 227 4.82 11.90 -7.49
N THR A 228 4.77 10.58 -7.39
CA THR A 228 4.07 9.90 -6.30
C THR A 228 4.89 8.73 -5.84
N VAL A 229 5.17 8.68 -4.54
CA VAL A 229 5.89 7.56 -3.94
C VAL A 229 5.09 7.04 -2.76
N PHE A 230 4.82 5.73 -2.75
CA PHE A 230 4.22 5.02 -1.63
C PHE A 230 5.20 3.96 -1.12
N VAL A 231 5.35 3.86 0.19
CA VAL A 231 6.17 2.85 0.85
C VAL A 231 5.35 2.15 1.90
N LYS A 232 5.39 0.81 1.87
CA LYS A 232 4.90 -0.04 2.94
C LYS A 232 6.01 -0.89 3.51
N ASP A 233 6.12 -0.88 4.82
CA ASP A 233 7.09 -1.64 5.58
C ASP A 233 6.38 -2.69 6.41
N ARG A 234 6.73 -3.96 6.26
CA ARG A 234 6.13 -5.06 7.01
C ARG A 234 6.66 -5.12 8.43
N LEU A 235 5.76 -5.18 9.39
CA LEU A 235 6.05 -5.11 10.82
C LEU A 235 5.95 -6.45 11.50
N VAL A 236 4.94 -7.20 11.07
CA VAL A 236 4.60 -8.51 11.60
C VAL A 236 4.56 -9.46 10.43
N GLY A 237 5.40 -10.49 10.52
CA GLY A 237 5.50 -11.60 9.59
C GLY A 237 6.88 -12.27 9.64
N VAL A 238 7.04 -13.37 8.91
CA VAL A 238 8.23 -14.25 8.93
C VAL A 238 9.56 -13.55 8.56
N VAL A 239 9.56 -12.75 7.49
CA VAL A 239 10.70 -12.01 6.91
C VAL A 239 10.39 -10.49 6.80
N PRO A 240 11.30 -9.58 7.16
CA PRO A 240 11.15 -8.15 6.90
C PRO A 240 10.99 -7.86 5.40
N CYS A 241 10.03 -7.00 5.03
CA CYS A 241 9.71 -6.74 3.62
C CYS A 241 9.30 -5.29 3.41
N ARG A 242 9.77 -4.70 2.31
CA ARG A 242 9.34 -3.38 1.84
C ARG A 242 8.66 -3.50 0.49
N ILE A 243 7.56 -2.77 0.33
CA ILE A 243 6.90 -2.51 -0.94
C ILE A 243 7.06 -1.03 -1.25
N THR A 244 7.61 -0.69 -2.40
CA THR A 244 7.78 0.69 -2.85
C THR A 244 7.09 0.88 -4.19
N ILE A 245 6.17 1.83 -4.28
CA ILE A 245 5.67 2.35 -5.55
C ILE A 245 6.35 3.70 -5.79
N ALA A 246 6.92 3.89 -6.97
CA ALA A 246 7.45 5.18 -7.41
C ALA A 246 6.90 5.48 -8.82
N LEU A 247 6.20 6.60 -8.95
CA LEU A 247 5.50 7.02 -10.15
C LEU A 247 5.83 8.46 -10.51
N ALA A 248 5.79 8.75 -11.81
CA ALA A 248 5.85 10.10 -12.36
C ALA A 248 4.85 10.27 -13.50
N GLY A 249 4.36 11.49 -13.69
CA GLY A 249 3.45 11.82 -14.78
C GLY A 249 2.58 13.04 -14.48
N LEU A 250 1.35 13.03 -14.96
CA LEU A 250 0.38 14.08 -14.72
C LEU A 250 -0.33 13.82 -13.38
N ASN A 251 -0.39 14.85 -12.55
CA ASN A 251 -1.28 14.94 -11.40
C ASN A 251 -1.76 16.38 -11.33
N GLN A 252 -2.87 16.69 -12.00
CA GLN A 252 -3.40 18.04 -12.11
C GLN A 252 -4.94 18.00 -12.07
N VAL A 253 -5.57 19.17 -12.12
CA VAL A 253 -7.03 19.25 -12.13
C VAL A 253 -7.61 18.48 -13.32
N GLY A 254 -8.54 17.55 -13.04
CA GLY A 254 -9.24 16.74 -14.02
C GLY A 254 -8.57 15.40 -14.36
N VAL A 255 -7.27 15.23 -14.11
CA VAL A 255 -6.54 14.01 -14.48
C VAL A 255 -5.41 13.65 -13.52
N PHE A 256 -5.36 12.38 -13.14
CA PHE A 256 -4.18 11.74 -12.57
C PHE A 256 -3.74 10.65 -13.54
N GLN A 257 -2.54 10.77 -14.09
CA GLN A 257 -2.00 9.78 -15.03
C GLN A 257 -0.50 9.66 -14.78
N GLN A 258 -0.11 8.62 -14.06
CA GLN A 258 1.28 8.38 -13.73
C GLN A 258 1.71 6.95 -14.04
N SER A 259 2.99 6.79 -14.30
CA SER A 259 3.61 5.48 -14.55
C SER A 259 4.96 5.39 -13.86
N GLY A 260 5.39 4.17 -13.61
CA GLY A 260 6.66 3.90 -12.95
C GLY A 260 6.72 2.44 -12.53
N THR A 261 7.10 2.18 -11.29
CA THR A 261 7.41 0.83 -10.82
C THR A 261 6.85 0.57 -9.43
N LEU A 262 6.38 -0.66 -9.23
CA LEU A 262 6.27 -1.30 -7.92
C LEU A 262 7.50 -2.17 -7.69
N THR A 263 8.12 -2.04 -6.52
CA THR A 263 9.27 -2.84 -6.11
C THR A 263 8.94 -3.55 -4.79
N ILE A 264 9.28 -4.84 -4.71
CA ILE A 264 9.26 -5.63 -3.48
C ILE A 264 10.72 -5.93 -3.15
N ALA A 265 11.14 -5.78 -1.90
CA ALA A 265 12.49 -6.13 -1.50
C ALA A 265 12.53 -6.61 -0.04
N PRO A 266 13.35 -7.63 0.28
CA PRO A 266 13.76 -7.87 1.66
C PRO A 266 14.51 -6.64 2.16
N ALA A 267 14.04 -6.04 3.24
CA ALA A 267 14.68 -4.88 3.84
C ALA A 267 14.58 -4.97 5.36
N PRO A 268 15.68 -4.79 6.11
CA PRO A 268 15.59 -4.62 7.56
C PRO A 268 14.72 -3.37 7.81
N VAL A 269 13.57 -3.59 8.43
CA VAL A 269 12.60 -2.53 8.67
C VAL A 269 13.04 -1.74 9.89
N VAL A 270 13.58 -0.55 9.64
CA VAL A 270 13.69 0.49 10.66
C VAL A 270 12.67 1.56 10.27
N PRO A 271 11.52 1.65 10.98
CA PRO A 271 10.42 2.54 10.62
C PRO A 271 10.82 4.01 10.50
N SER A 272 11.86 4.45 11.22
CA SER A 272 12.38 5.81 11.17
C SER A 272 13.37 6.07 10.02
N THR A 273 13.78 5.06 9.26
CA THR A 273 14.74 5.26 8.16
C THR A 273 14.12 6.19 7.10
N PRO A 274 14.84 7.26 6.72
CA PRO A 274 14.42 8.11 5.61
C PRO A 274 14.15 7.28 4.37
N VAL A 275 13.03 7.55 3.71
CA VAL A 275 12.70 6.97 2.42
C VAL A 275 13.46 7.78 1.37
N ALA A 276 14.54 7.22 0.83
CA ALA A 276 15.35 7.89 -0.18
C ALA A 276 14.51 8.29 -1.40
N GLU A 277 13.50 7.49 -1.73
CA GLU A 277 12.57 7.75 -2.82
C GLU A 277 11.72 9.02 -2.62
N PHE A 278 11.67 9.59 -1.41
CA PHE A 278 10.99 10.87 -1.15
C PHE A 278 11.82 12.10 -1.52
N THR A 279 13.10 11.94 -1.88
CA THR A 279 13.93 13.05 -2.37
C THR A 279 13.68 13.26 -3.85
N PHE A 280 12.87 14.27 -4.18
CA PHE A 280 12.55 14.61 -5.56
C PHE A 280 12.08 16.05 -5.71
#